data_AF-A0A1F6AQV6-F1
#
_entry.id   AF-A0A1F6AQV6-F1
#
_cell.length_a   1.000
_cell.length_b   1.000
_cell.length_c   1.000
_cell.angle_alpha   90.00
_cell.angle_beta   90.00
_cell.angle_gamma   90.00
#
_symmetry.space_group_name_H-M   'P 1'
#
loop_
_entity.id
_entity.type
_entity.pdbx_description
1 polymer ?
#
loop_
_entity_poly.entity_id
_entity_poly.type
_entity_poly.pdbx_seq_one_letter_code
_entity_poly.pdbx_strand_id
1 'polypeptide(L)'
;MTFLLWFKTKRRQALIVLCGLILFGIYSFFYSPTKIASAAGIIFGVDPDTGDFVVKIDNVVRLRITGSGVLNVGTLNATINAGDIRSGQFGSKVGGGDYSFSNNIGIGTTNPSTTLDVAGNVKANNIHPVTASLWPEEFTTLVGTFSYNPTQEQMHGGFWNSDGTKGAALEGKFFLKSGSYEMSILGATNQFNGIIDWYIDGSQEVSKQDWYSQTPLFNVIKSANVTISNDGIHMLKGVVNDKNLRSRSYTISLTRIWIK
;
A
#
# COMPACT_ATOMS: atom_id res chain seq x y z
N MET A 1 54.34 -65.12 41.03
CA MET A 1 54.83 -65.47 39.68
C MET A 1 53.99 -64.67 38.69
N THR A 2 54.45 -63.49 38.32
CA THR A 2 53.67 -62.50 37.57
C THR A 2 53.98 -62.65 36.09
N PHE A 3 52.99 -63.02 35.28
CA PHE A 3 53.15 -63.11 33.82
C PHE A 3 53.06 -61.70 33.21
N LEU A 4 54.11 -61.29 32.52
CA LEU A 4 54.16 -60.06 31.73
C LEU A 4 53.96 -60.44 30.25
N LEU A 5 52.77 -60.22 29.68
CA LEU A 5 52.53 -60.33 28.24
C LEU A 5 52.79 -58.96 27.59
N TRP A 6 53.68 -58.90 26.60
CA TRP A 6 53.98 -57.67 25.85
C TRP A 6 53.31 -57.70 24.48
N PHE A 7 52.29 -56.85 24.26
CA PHE A 7 51.76 -56.56 22.92
C PHE A 7 52.32 -55.24 22.42
N LYS A 8 53.02 -55.27 21.28
CA LYS A 8 53.56 -54.09 20.61
C LYS A 8 52.50 -53.50 19.68
N THR A 9 51.80 -52.45 20.09
CA THR A 9 50.99 -51.62 19.19
C THR A 9 51.28 -50.13 19.37
N LYS A 10 51.47 -49.45 18.24
CA LYS A 10 51.70 -48.00 18.14
C LYS A 10 50.42 -47.24 18.54
N ARG A 11 50.29 -46.89 19.81
CA ARG A 11 49.71 -45.62 20.34
C ARG A 11 49.53 -45.79 21.85
N ARG A 12 50.12 -44.85 22.60
CA ARG A 12 50.21 -44.84 24.07
C ARG A 12 48.82 -44.99 24.70
N GLN A 13 48.65 -45.97 25.58
CA GLN A 13 47.64 -45.94 26.63
C GLN A 13 48.33 -46.16 27.98
N ALA A 14 47.99 -45.30 28.94
CA ALA A 14 48.48 -45.35 30.30
C ALA A 14 47.75 -46.48 31.06
N LEU A 15 48.51 -47.41 31.62
CA LEU A 15 48.03 -48.42 32.55
C LEU A 15 48.14 -47.84 33.97
N ILE A 16 47.02 -47.46 34.57
CA ILE A 16 46.95 -47.24 36.03
C ILE A 16 46.37 -48.53 36.63
N VAL A 17 47.24 -49.33 37.25
CA VAL A 17 46.81 -50.41 38.13
C VAL A 17 46.56 -49.79 39.50
N LEU A 18 45.30 -49.56 39.86
CA LEU A 18 44.91 -49.42 41.25
C LEU A 18 44.18 -50.69 41.68
N CYS A 19 44.72 -51.31 42.71
CA CYS A 19 44.14 -52.46 43.38
C CYS A 19 42.75 -52.09 43.92
N GLY A 20 41.72 -52.76 43.39
CA GLY A 20 40.39 -52.86 44.00
C GLY A 20 39.50 -51.62 44.00
N LEU A 21 38.78 -51.36 42.89
CA LEU A 21 37.37 -50.94 42.89
C LEU A 21 36.85 -50.92 41.44
N ILE A 22 35.78 -51.65 41.14
CA ILE A 22 35.06 -51.53 39.87
C ILE A 22 34.16 -50.30 39.98
N LEU A 23 34.51 -49.20 39.31
CA LEU A 23 33.61 -48.09 39.02
C LEU A 23 33.45 -47.97 37.50
N PHE A 24 32.29 -48.40 36.99
CA PHE A 24 31.85 -48.08 35.64
C PHE A 24 31.33 -46.63 35.61
N GLY A 25 31.81 -45.81 34.66
CA GLY A 25 31.19 -44.50 34.38
C GLY A 25 32.10 -43.44 33.77
N ILE A 26 32.45 -43.63 32.49
CA ILE A 26 32.81 -42.64 31.45
C ILE A 26 33.31 -41.26 31.93
N TYR A 27 34.62 -41.05 31.87
CA TYR A 27 35.22 -39.70 31.85
C TYR A 27 35.17 -39.12 30.43
N SER A 28 34.38 -38.08 30.24
CA SER A 28 34.52 -37.19 29.09
C SER A 28 35.63 -36.17 29.37
N PHE A 29 36.89 -36.55 29.19
CA PHE A 29 38.00 -35.58 29.15
C PHE A 29 38.08 -34.97 27.74
N PHE A 30 37.36 -33.87 27.52
CA PHE A 30 37.68 -32.94 26.43
C PHE A 30 38.60 -31.86 26.98
N TYR A 31 39.91 -31.95 26.67
CA TYR A 31 40.84 -30.86 26.90
C TYR A 31 40.69 -29.85 25.76
N SER A 32 39.88 -28.82 25.98
CA SER A 32 39.90 -27.58 25.19
C SER A 32 40.43 -26.47 26.09
N PRO A 33 41.31 -25.56 25.62
CA PRO A 33 41.86 -24.48 26.44
C PRO A 33 40.81 -23.43 26.90
N THR A 34 39.53 -23.59 26.54
CA THR A 34 38.43 -22.78 27.03
C THR A 34 37.51 -23.61 27.93
N LYS A 35 37.42 -23.25 29.21
CA LYS A 35 36.48 -23.86 30.18
C LYS A 35 35.07 -23.95 29.59
N ILE A 36 34.54 -25.16 29.41
CA ILE A 36 33.10 -25.39 29.23
C ILE A 36 32.60 -25.88 30.59
N ALA A 37 32.07 -24.97 31.40
CA ALA A 37 31.47 -25.32 32.67
C ALA A 37 30.08 -25.92 32.40
N SER A 38 29.93 -27.25 32.53
CA SER A 38 28.61 -27.87 32.59
C SER A 38 28.04 -27.66 33.98
N ALA A 39 27.01 -26.84 34.11
CA ALA A 39 26.10 -26.88 35.25
C ALA A 39 25.13 -28.07 35.06
N ALA A 40 24.62 -28.64 36.16
CA ALA A 40 23.61 -29.69 36.08
C ALA A 40 22.42 -29.21 35.22
N GLY A 41 22.11 -29.93 34.14
CA GLY A 41 20.97 -29.66 33.26
C GLY A 41 21.25 -28.90 31.95
N ILE A 42 22.50 -28.46 31.69
CA ILE A 42 22.87 -27.87 30.40
C ILE A 42 23.69 -28.88 29.60
N ILE A 43 23.11 -29.43 28.53
CA ILE A 43 23.79 -30.37 27.64
C ILE A 43 24.20 -29.63 26.37
N PHE A 44 25.51 -29.53 26.16
CA PHE A 44 26.11 -29.15 24.88
C PHE A 44 26.43 -30.45 24.12
N GLY A 45 25.88 -30.60 22.91
CA GLY A 45 26.10 -31.78 22.08
C GLY A 45 26.18 -31.43 20.61
N VAL A 46 26.62 -32.37 19.79
CA VAL A 46 26.47 -32.31 18.33
C VAL A 46 25.34 -33.28 17.98
N ASP A 47 24.36 -32.84 17.21
CA ASP A 47 23.33 -33.71 16.66
C ASP A 47 24.02 -34.74 15.76
N PRO A 48 23.95 -36.05 16.07
CA PRO A 48 24.65 -37.06 15.29
C PRO A 48 24.08 -37.25 13.88
N ASP A 49 22.85 -36.80 13.62
CA ASP A 49 22.15 -36.98 12.35
C ASP A 49 22.34 -35.76 11.43
N THR A 50 22.41 -34.55 11.98
CA THR A 50 22.63 -33.31 11.18
C THR A 50 24.03 -32.73 11.29
N GLY A 51 24.81 -33.13 12.29
CA GLY A 51 26.13 -32.56 12.59
C GLY A 51 26.07 -31.17 13.24
N ASP A 52 24.88 -30.69 13.63
CA ASP A 52 24.71 -29.35 14.19
C ASP A 52 25.09 -29.31 15.68
N PHE A 53 25.67 -28.20 16.13
CA PHE A 53 25.87 -27.97 17.57
C PHE A 53 24.53 -27.63 18.24
N VAL A 54 24.07 -28.52 19.12
CA VAL A 54 22.81 -28.43 19.84
C VAL A 54 23.05 -28.08 21.30
N VAL A 55 22.42 -27.00 21.75
CA VAL A 55 22.32 -26.63 23.16
C VAL A 55 20.90 -26.96 23.64
N LYS A 56 20.73 -28.08 24.32
CA LYS A 56 19.46 -28.41 24.99
C LYS A 56 19.53 -27.88 26.40
N ILE A 57 18.61 -26.96 26.72
CA ILE A 57 18.44 -26.45 28.07
C ILE A 57 17.04 -26.86 28.52
N ASP A 58 16.93 -28.10 28.99
CA ASP A 58 15.66 -28.63 29.49
C ASP A 58 15.30 -27.90 30.80
N ASN A 59 14.04 -27.46 30.91
CA ASN A 59 13.50 -26.73 32.07
C ASN A 59 14.09 -25.33 32.36
N VAL A 60 14.82 -24.70 31.42
CA VAL A 60 15.34 -23.33 31.62
C VAL A 60 14.63 -22.32 30.72
N VAL A 61 14.14 -21.26 31.37
CA VAL A 61 13.19 -20.27 30.84
C VAL A 61 13.78 -19.36 29.75
N ARG A 62 15.11 -19.21 29.60
CA ARG A 62 15.74 -18.30 28.61
C ARG A 62 17.13 -18.76 28.17
N LEU A 63 17.42 -18.66 26.87
CA LEU A 63 18.77 -18.59 26.31
C LEU A 63 19.20 -17.11 26.30
N ARG A 64 20.28 -16.73 27.01
CA ARG A 64 20.78 -15.35 27.06
C ARG A 64 22.18 -15.27 26.47
N ILE A 65 22.35 -14.51 25.38
CA ILE A 65 23.66 -14.12 24.85
C ILE A 65 23.97 -12.73 25.42
N THR A 66 24.94 -12.66 26.34
CA THR A 66 25.24 -11.44 27.12
C THR A 66 26.34 -10.56 26.51
N GLY A 67 26.92 -10.95 25.37
CA GLY A 67 27.91 -10.17 24.61
C GLY A 67 27.47 -9.91 23.17
N SER A 68 28.35 -9.34 22.34
CA SER A 68 28.13 -9.08 20.90
C SER A 68 28.16 -10.37 20.05
N GLY A 69 27.33 -11.35 20.41
CA GLY A 69 27.15 -12.60 19.69
C GLY A 69 26.05 -12.52 18.63
N VAL A 70 26.24 -13.25 17.52
CA VAL A 70 25.23 -13.43 16.48
C VAL A 70 24.49 -14.73 16.73
N LEU A 71 23.15 -14.69 16.79
CA LEU A 71 22.31 -15.90 16.81
C LEU A 71 21.88 -16.22 15.38
N ASN A 72 22.62 -17.12 14.72
CA ASN A 72 22.27 -17.62 13.40
C ASN A 72 21.27 -18.77 13.55
N VAL A 73 19.98 -18.47 13.42
CA VAL A 73 18.89 -19.46 13.38
C VAL A 73 18.19 -19.38 12.03
N GLY A 74 17.81 -20.53 11.45
CA GLY A 74 17.11 -20.58 10.17
C GLY A 74 15.77 -19.85 10.23
N THR A 75 14.87 -20.38 11.05
CA THR A 75 13.56 -19.78 11.36
C THR A 75 13.49 -19.47 12.86
N LEU A 76 13.15 -18.23 13.20
CA LEU A 76 12.95 -17.80 14.59
C LEU A 76 11.47 -17.54 14.84
N ASN A 77 10.81 -18.42 15.58
CA ASN A 77 9.43 -18.25 16.03
C ASN A 77 9.41 -17.60 17.43
N ALA A 78 9.66 -16.28 17.50
CA ALA A 78 9.73 -15.55 18.77
C ALA A 78 9.17 -14.13 18.65
N THR A 79 8.74 -13.56 19.78
CA THR A 79 8.44 -12.13 19.92
C THR A 79 9.75 -11.35 20.03
N ILE A 80 9.93 -10.35 19.17
CA ILE A 80 11.11 -9.46 19.15
C ILE A 80 10.59 -8.02 19.25
N ASN A 81 11.14 -7.20 20.15
CA ASN A 81 10.76 -5.79 20.20
C ASN A 81 11.26 -5.07 18.95
N ALA A 82 10.46 -4.19 18.38
CA ALA A 82 10.85 -3.44 17.18
C ALA A 82 12.16 -2.63 17.39
N GLY A 83 12.42 -2.14 18.61
CA GLY A 83 13.65 -1.42 18.94
C GLY A 83 14.93 -2.28 18.92
N ASP A 84 14.79 -3.60 19.02
CA ASP A 84 15.91 -4.55 18.91
C ASP A 84 16.22 -4.89 17.43
N ILE A 85 15.34 -4.48 16.50
CA ILE A 85 15.52 -4.65 15.06
C ILE A 85 16.24 -3.41 14.51
N ARG A 86 17.49 -3.57 14.07
CA ARG A 86 18.24 -2.46 13.43
C ARG A 86 17.55 -2.01 12.14
N SER A 87 17.66 -0.72 11.83
CA SER A 87 17.18 -0.16 10.55
C SER A 87 17.74 -0.96 9.36
N GLY A 88 16.88 -1.30 8.40
CA GLY A 88 17.24 -2.13 7.24
C GLY A 88 17.43 -3.63 7.52
N GLN A 89 17.28 -4.10 8.77
CA GLN A 89 17.29 -5.54 9.09
C GLN A 89 15.88 -6.14 9.12
N PHE A 90 14.84 -5.34 9.35
CA PHE A 90 13.46 -5.79 9.13
C PHE A 90 13.35 -6.22 7.65
N GLY A 91 13.09 -7.52 7.45
CA GLY A 91 12.99 -8.22 6.16
C GLY A 91 14.10 -8.02 5.13
N SER A 92 15.35 -7.85 5.57
CA SER A 92 16.50 -7.88 4.64
C SER A 92 16.59 -9.19 3.83
N LYS A 93 16.02 -10.29 4.34
CA LYS A 93 15.98 -11.61 3.69
C LYS A 93 14.96 -11.72 2.54
N VAL A 94 14.01 -10.78 2.37
CA VAL A 94 13.00 -10.84 1.29
C VAL A 94 13.36 -10.01 0.06
N GLY A 95 14.64 -9.69 -0.17
CA GLY A 95 15.06 -9.01 -1.40
C GLY A 95 14.59 -7.57 -1.56
N GLY A 96 14.04 -6.96 -0.49
CA GLY A 96 13.87 -5.52 -0.40
C GLY A 96 12.50 -4.93 -0.81
N GLY A 97 11.35 -5.53 -0.51
CA GLY A 97 10.14 -4.70 -0.64
C GLY A 97 8.77 -5.24 -0.26
N ASP A 98 8.44 -6.50 -0.50
CA ASP A 98 7.03 -6.92 -0.41
C ASP A 98 6.66 -7.45 0.98
N TYR A 99 6.41 -6.52 1.90
CA TYR A 99 5.84 -6.82 3.21
C TYR A 99 4.31 -6.86 3.12
N SER A 100 3.76 -8.06 3.10
CA SER A 100 2.32 -8.24 3.32
C SER A 100 2.03 -8.25 4.82
N PHE A 101 1.40 -7.21 5.32
CA PHE A 101 0.83 -7.19 6.66
C PHE A 101 -0.60 -7.73 6.58
N SER A 102 -0.87 -8.89 7.19
CA SER A 102 -2.19 -9.52 7.16
C SER A 102 -3.24 -8.76 8.02
N ASN A 103 -2.78 -7.82 8.85
CA ASN A 103 -3.58 -6.99 9.74
C ASN A 103 -3.25 -5.51 9.53
N ASN A 104 -4.09 -4.64 10.08
CA ASN A 104 -3.91 -3.18 10.04
C ASN A 104 -2.56 -2.74 10.66
N ILE A 105 -1.92 -1.76 10.03
CA ILE A 105 -0.67 -1.14 10.50
C ILE A 105 -1.02 0.16 11.22
N GLY A 106 -0.69 0.24 12.51
CA GLY A 106 -0.80 1.46 13.31
C GLY A 106 0.54 2.15 13.48
N ILE A 107 0.62 3.45 13.18
CA ILE A 107 1.76 4.33 13.50
C ILE A 107 1.29 5.37 14.51
N GLY A 108 1.76 5.29 15.75
CA GLY A 108 1.32 6.18 16.83
C GLY A 108 -0.05 5.84 17.44
N THR A 109 -0.68 4.74 17.01
CA THR A 109 -1.95 4.23 17.54
C THR A 109 -1.83 2.75 17.90
N THR A 110 -2.49 2.32 18.97
CA THR A 110 -2.55 0.90 19.38
C THR A 110 -3.78 0.17 18.85
N ASN A 111 -4.77 0.90 18.32
CA ASN A 111 -6.04 0.35 17.81
C ASN A 111 -6.32 0.93 16.41
N PRO A 112 -5.58 0.50 15.37
CA PRO A 112 -5.76 1.02 14.02
C PRO A 112 -7.13 0.61 13.43
N SER A 113 -7.87 1.61 12.93
CA SER A 113 -9.24 1.48 12.41
C SER A 113 -9.32 1.14 10.92
N THR A 114 -8.22 1.35 10.19
CA THR A 114 -8.08 1.06 8.76
C THR A 114 -6.74 0.36 8.49
N THR A 115 -6.54 -0.13 7.26
CA THR A 115 -5.33 -0.90 6.89
C THR A 115 -4.03 -0.18 7.21
N LEU A 116 -3.99 1.15 7.08
CA LEU A 116 -2.90 2.00 7.55
C LEU A 116 -3.50 3.17 8.32
N ASP A 117 -3.26 3.20 9.63
CA ASP A 117 -3.75 4.24 10.53
C ASP A 117 -2.57 4.97 11.17
N VAL A 118 -2.42 6.27 10.88
CA VAL A 118 -1.31 7.10 11.36
C VAL A 118 -1.85 8.19 12.26
N ALA A 119 -1.62 8.07 13.56
CA ALA A 119 -1.89 9.11 14.54
C ALA A 119 -0.69 10.07 14.62
N GLY A 120 -0.50 10.88 13.57
CA GLY A 120 0.61 11.82 13.48
C GLY A 120 0.73 12.49 12.10
N ASN A 121 1.86 13.15 11.87
CA ASN A 121 2.14 13.80 10.59
C ASN A 121 2.65 12.80 9.55
N VAL A 122 2.07 12.81 8.36
CA VAL A 122 2.53 12.02 7.21
C VAL A 122 3.26 12.93 6.23
N LYS A 123 4.50 12.57 5.87
CA LYS A 123 5.20 13.15 4.72
C LYS A 123 5.19 12.13 3.60
N ALA A 124 4.42 12.42 2.55
CA ALA A 124 4.30 11.58 1.37
C ALA A 124 4.54 12.40 0.11
N ASN A 125 5.08 11.75 -0.93
CA ASN A 125 5.25 12.32 -2.26
C ASN A 125 4.36 11.54 -3.23
N ASN A 126 3.91 12.17 -4.31
CA ASN A 126 3.14 11.55 -5.39
C ASN A 126 1.80 10.92 -4.95
N ILE A 127 1.10 11.55 -4.00
CA ILE A 127 -0.30 11.21 -3.70
C ILE A 127 -1.17 11.90 -4.76
N HIS A 128 -1.67 11.12 -5.71
CA HIS A 128 -2.62 11.57 -6.72
C HIS A 128 -4.00 10.98 -6.42
N PRO A 129 -5.06 11.80 -6.34
CA PRO A 129 -6.41 11.30 -6.15
C PRO A 129 -6.83 10.52 -7.41
N VAL A 130 -7.74 9.57 -7.21
CA VAL A 130 -8.38 8.79 -8.29
C VAL A 130 -9.81 9.23 -8.55
N THR A 131 -10.24 10.32 -7.91
CA THR A 131 -11.54 10.96 -8.17
C THR A 131 -11.38 12.47 -8.21
N ALA A 132 -12.22 13.13 -9.02
CA ALA A 132 -12.33 14.58 -9.07
C ALA A 132 -13.80 15.00 -9.08
N SER A 133 -14.09 16.17 -8.52
CA SER A 133 -15.41 16.78 -8.55
C SER A 133 -15.23 18.26 -8.87
N LEU A 134 -15.99 18.76 -9.84
CA LEU A 134 -15.95 20.13 -10.29
C LEU A 134 -17.37 20.73 -10.27
N TRP A 135 -17.49 21.96 -9.80
CA TRP A 135 -18.72 22.73 -9.86
C TRP A 135 -18.60 23.77 -10.98
N PRO A 136 -19.53 23.83 -11.96
CA PRO A 136 -19.43 24.76 -13.10
C PRO A 136 -19.29 26.24 -12.71
N GLU A 137 -19.72 26.64 -11.51
CA GLU A 137 -19.51 27.98 -10.96
C GLU A 137 -18.04 28.32 -10.66
N GLU A 138 -17.17 27.31 -10.52
CA GLU A 138 -15.73 27.46 -10.34
C GLU A 138 -14.99 27.62 -11.68
N PHE A 139 -15.70 27.50 -12.81
CA PHE A 139 -15.10 27.54 -14.13
C PHE A 139 -14.91 28.98 -14.61
N THR A 140 -13.88 29.17 -15.42
CA THR A 140 -13.68 30.41 -16.18
C THR A 140 -14.49 30.33 -17.46
N THR A 141 -15.32 31.35 -17.71
CA THR A 141 -16.02 31.50 -18.99
C THR A 141 -15.03 31.99 -20.05
N LEU A 142 -14.94 31.27 -21.16
CA LEU A 142 -14.10 31.62 -22.32
C LEU A 142 -14.90 32.33 -23.41
N VAL A 143 -16.13 31.86 -23.66
CA VAL A 143 -17.03 32.38 -24.70
C VAL A 143 -18.47 32.31 -24.21
N GLY A 144 -19.25 33.34 -24.51
CA GLY A 144 -20.65 33.48 -24.09
C GLY A 144 -20.78 34.02 -22.68
N THR A 145 -22.00 33.97 -22.14
CA THR A 145 -22.34 34.46 -20.81
C THR A 145 -22.87 33.30 -20.00
N PHE A 146 -22.11 32.83 -19.00
CA PHE A 146 -22.61 31.84 -18.06
C PHE A 146 -23.06 32.49 -16.76
N SER A 147 -24.17 32.00 -16.21
CA SER A 147 -24.76 32.53 -15.00
C SER A 147 -25.30 31.41 -14.13
N TYR A 148 -25.21 31.60 -12.82
CA TYR A 148 -25.86 30.72 -11.86
C TYR A 148 -27.37 30.99 -11.82
N ASN A 149 -28.17 29.92 -11.76
CA ASN A 149 -29.62 29.91 -11.71
C ASN A 149 -30.09 29.01 -10.55
N PRO A 150 -30.48 29.59 -9.41
CA PRO A 150 -31.01 28.84 -8.28
C PRO A 150 -32.48 28.46 -8.52
N THR A 151 -32.72 27.36 -9.24
CA THR A 151 -34.05 26.73 -9.30
C THR A 151 -34.20 25.66 -8.20
N GLN A 152 -35.42 25.50 -7.67
CA GLN A 152 -35.73 24.44 -6.69
C GLN A 152 -35.88 23.06 -7.32
N GLU A 153 -36.01 22.99 -8.65
CA GLU A 153 -36.24 21.73 -9.39
C GLU A 153 -34.92 20.98 -9.70
N GLN A 154 -33.80 21.71 -9.68
CA GLN A 154 -32.46 21.18 -9.88
C GLN A 154 -31.72 21.10 -8.55
N MET A 155 -31.24 19.90 -8.20
CA MET A 155 -30.37 19.70 -7.06
C MET A 155 -29.14 20.59 -7.20
N HIS A 156 -28.84 21.39 -6.17
CA HIS A 156 -27.71 22.33 -6.13
C HIS A 156 -27.76 23.46 -7.18
N GLY A 157 -28.93 23.74 -7.76
CA GLY A 157 -29.09 24.79 -8.78
C GLY A 157 -28.50 24.41 -10.14
N GLY A 158 -28.57 25.34 -11.09
CA GLY A 158 -28.02 25.17 -12.44
C GLY A 158 -27.09 26.31 -12.80
N PHE A 159 -26.04 26.00 -13.54
CA PHE A 159 -25.17 26.96 -14.21
C PHE A 159 -25.42 26.83 -15.71
N TRP A 160 -25.80 27.94 -16.34
CA TRP A 160 -26.26 27.92 -17.72
C TRP A 160 -25.66 29.05 -18.52
N ASN A 161 -25.43 28.84 -19.82
CA ASN A 161 -25.14 29.96 -20.71
C ASN A 161 -26.43 30.69 -21.05
N SER A 162 -26.57 31.88 -20.49
CA SER A 162 -27.80 32.67 -20.52
C SER A 162 -28.10 33.32 -21.86
N ASP A 163 -27.09 33.45 -22.70
CA ASP A 163 -27.16 34.10 -24.01
C ASP A 163 -27.40 33.12 -25.17
N GLY A 164 -27.36 31.80 -24.93
CA GLY A 164 -27.54 30.79 -25.97
C GLY A 164 -26.51 30.86 -27.11
N THR A 165 -25.33 31.42 -26.84
CA THR A 165 -24.27 31.62 -27.84
C THR A 165 -23.77 30.27 -28.38
N LYS A 166 -23.78 30.10 -29.71
CA LYS A 166 -23.10 28.97 -30.36
C LYS A 166 -21.59 29.10 -30.14
N GLY A 167 -20.97 28.03 -29.67
CA GLY A 167 -19.55 28.03 -29.30
C GLY A 167 -19.30 28.56 -27.89
N ALA A 168 -20.34 28.76 -27.07
CA ALA A 168 -20.18 29.05 -25.65
C ALA A 168 -19.26 28.01 -25.00
N ALA A 169 -18.30 28.48 -24.21
CA ALA A 169 -17.22 27.66 -23.70
C ALA A 169 -16.84 28.05 -22.27
N LEU A 170 -16.52 27.04 -21.47
CA LEU A 170 -16.10 27.15 -20.08
C LEU A 170 -14.96 26.15 -19.81
N GLU A 171 -14.05 26.51 -18.91
CA GLU A 171 -12.96 25.64 -18.49
C GLU A 171 -12.71 25.65 -16.98
N GLY A 172 -12.32 24.49 -16.45
CA GLY A 172 -12.08 24.27 -15.03
C GLY A 172 -10.90 23.31 -14.83
N LYS A 173 -10.15 23.51 -13.75
CA LYS A 173 -8.98 22.69 -13.44
C LYS A 173 -9.33 21.63 -12.40
N PHE A 174 -8.76 20.44 -12.54
CA PHE A 174 -8.84 19.38 -11.54
C PHE A 174 -7.50 18.64 -11.42
N PHE A 175 -7.22 18.06 -10.26
CA PHE A 175 -6.04 17.24 -10.05
C PHE A 175 -6.44 15.77 -10.02
N LEU A 176 -5.81 14.91 -10.82
CA LEU A 176 -6.16 13.50 -10.93
C LEU A 176 -4.94 12.67 -11.33
N LYS A 177 -4.96 11.39 -10.97
CA LYS A 177 -4.02 10.41 -11.47
C LYS A 177 -4.30 10.10 -12.95
N SER A 178 -3.28 9.73 -13.72
CA SER A 178 -3.44 9.13 -15.04
C SER A 178 -4.22 7.81 -14.95
N GLY A 179 -5.02 7.56 -15.97
CA GLY A 179 -5.88 6.39 -16.03
C GLY A 179 -7.11 6.58 -16.91
N SER A 180 -7.94 5.56 -16.96
CA SER A 180 -9.26 5.59 -17.59
C SER A 180 -10.32 5.73 -16.50
N TYR A 181 -11.24 6.66 -16.70
CA TYR A 181 -12.27 7.01 -15.71
C TYR A 181 -13.63 7.15 -16.37
N GLU A 182 -14.69 7.10 -15.57
CA GLU A 182 -16.02 7.55 -15.96
C GLU A 182 -16.19 9.02 -15.55
N MET A 183 -16.42 9.89 -16.52
CA MET A 183 -16.87 11.26 -16.29
C MET A 183 -18.39 11.31 -16.32
N SER A 184 -19.01 11.75 -15.23
CA SER A 184 -20.44 11.96 -15.13
C SER A 184 -20.76 13.44 -14.94
N ILE A 185 -21.82 13.88 -15.59
CA ILE A 185 -22.28 15.26 -15.61
C ILE A 185 -23.74 15.29 -15.16
N LEU A 186 -24.03 16.00 -14.07
CA LEU A 186 -25.37 16.33 -13.60
C LEU A 186 -25.80 17.66 -14.22
N GLY A 187 -27.04 17.71 -14.70
CA GLY A 187 -27.64 18.93 -15.24
C GLY A 187 -29.14 18.77 -15.49
N ALA A 188 -29.67 19.59 -16.39
CA ALA A 188 -31.05 19.50 -16.84
C ALA A 188 -31.09 19.42 -18.37
N THR A 189 -32.02 18.64 -18.93
CA THR A 189 -32.32 18.64 -20.37
C THR A 189 -33.57 19.45 -20.64
N ASN A 190 -33.62 20.19 -21.75
CA ASN A 190 -34.81 20.95 -22.15
C ASN A 190 -34.80 21.29 -23.64
N GLN A 191 -35.85 21.97 -24.10
CA GLN A 191 -36.06 22.30 -25.52
C GLN A 191 -35.13 23.38 -26.09
N PHE A 192 -34.33 24.03 -25.25
CA PHE A 192 -33.35 25.07 -25.63
C PHE A 192 -31.92 24.54 -25.62
N ASN A 193 -31.69 23.38 -24.99
CA ASN A 193 -30.34 22.89 -24.79
C ASN A 193 -29.68 22.41 -26.09
N GLY A 194 -28.39 22.70 -26.20
CA GLY A 194 -27.54 22.29 -27.29
C GLY A 194 -26.83 20.96 -27.04
N ILE A 195 -25.82 20.74 -27.84
CA ILE A 195 -24.92 19.60 -27.82
C ILE A 195 -23.55 20.12 -27.39
N ILE A 196 -22.98 19.49 -26.36
CA ILE A 196 -21.68 19.87 -25.78
C ILE A 196 -20.61 18.83 -26.11
N ASP A 197 -19.42 19.32 -26.48
CA ASP A 197 -18.20 18.53 -26.58
C ASP A 197 -17.32 18.79 -25.36
N TRP A 198 -16.70 17.73 -24.83
CA TRP A 198 -15.79 17.81 -23.68
C TRP A 198 -14.36 17.50 -24.10
N TYR A 199 -13.45 18.34 -23.63
CA TYR A 199 -12.02 18.22 -23.87
C TYR A 199 -11.26 18.12 -22.54
N ILE A 200 -10.26 17.25 -22.47
CA ILE A 200 -9.30 17.19 -21.37
C ILE A 200 -7.91 17.49 -21.96
N ASP A 201 -7.25 18.52 -21.42
CA ASP A 201 -5.94 18.99 -21.89
C ASP A 201 -5.88 19.28 -23.40
N GLY A 202 -7.02 19.68 -23.98
CA GLY A 202 -7.17 19.95 -25.40
C GLY A 202 -7.49 18.72 -26.27
N SER A 203 -7.37 17.50 -25.75
CA SER A 203 -7.88 16.27 -26.40
C SER A 203 -9.39 16.21 -26.26
N GLN A 204 -10.12 15.91 -27.35
CA GLN A 204 -11.57 15.74 -27.29
C GLN A 204 -11.90 14.34 -26.77
N GLU A 205 -12.46 14.25 -25.57
CA GLU A 205 -12.77 12.97 -24.91
C GLU A 205 -14.24 12.57 -25.08
N VAL A 206 -15.15 13.56 -25.15
CA VAL A 206 -16.57 13.30 -25.38
C VAL A 206 -17.03 14.17 -26.53
N SER A 207 -17.58 13.53 -27.56
CA SER A 207 -18.15 14.22 -28.71
C SER A 207 -19.67 14.12 -28.71
N LYS A 208 -20.32 15.21 -29.11
CA LYS A 208 -21.74 15.28 -29.41
C LYS A 208 -22.66 14.81 -28.28
N GLN A 209 -22.38 15.21 -27.03
CA GLN A 209 -23.27 14.90 -25.92
C GLN A 209 -24.54 15.77 -26.00
N ASP A 210 -25.65 15.19 -26.47
CA ASP A 210 -26.93 15.90 -26.66
C ASP A 210 -27.71 16.08 -25.35
N TRP A 211 -28.02 17.33 -24.99
CA TRP A 211 -28.81 17.70 -23.80
C TRP A 211 -30.22 18.20 -24.13
N TYR A 212 -30.69 18.01 -25.36
CA TYR A 212 -32.06 18.34 -25.77
C TYR A 212 -33.08 17.35 -25.19
N SER A 213 -34.22 17.88 -24.73
CA SER A 213 -35.44 17.13 -24.50
C SER A 213 -36.67 18.00 -24.79
N GLN A 214 -37.74 17.42 -25.35
CA GLN A 214 -38.95 18.19 -25.67
C GLN A 214 -39.64 18.73 -24.40
N THR A 215 -39.65 17.93 -23.34
CA THR A 215 -40.10 18.33 -22.00
C THR A 215 -38.89 18.52 -21.10
N PRO A 216 -38.82 19.58 -20.28
CA PRO A 216 -37.73 19.75 -19.31
C PRO A 216 -37.63 18.56 -18.36
N LEU A 217 -36.41 18.05 -18.17
CA LEU A 217 -36.08 17.06 -17.15
C LEU A 217 -34.92 17.59 -16.32
N PHE A 218 -35.09 17.57 -15.01
CA PHE A 218 -34.09 17.99 -14.05
C PHE A 218 -33.34 16.80 -13.48
N ASN A 219 -32.17 17.04 -12.90
CA ASN A 219 -31.34 16.04 -12.24
C ASN A 219 -30.93 14.89 -13.18
N VAL A 220 -30.69 15.22 -14.45
CA VAL A 220 -30.25 14.26 -15.46
C VAL A 220 -28.75 14.06 -15.34
N ILE A 221 -28.31 12.80 -15.29
CA ILE A 221 -26.89 12.41 -15.32
C ILE A 221 -26.57 11.81 -16.68
N LYS A 222 -25.53 12.33 -17.33
CA LYS A 222 -24.92 11.72 -18.52
C LYS A 222 -23.48 11.34 -18.20
N SER A 223 -23.09 10.13 -18.57
CA SER A 223 -21.74 9.60 -18.36
C SER A 223 -21.02 9.32 -19.68
N ALA A 224 -19.69 9.39 -19.65
CA ALA A 224 -18.81 8.94 -20.72
C ALA A 224 -17.48 8.47 -20.15
N ASN A 225 -16.82 7.55 -20.83
CA ASN A 225 -15.45 7.16 -20.50
C ASN A 225 -14.48 8.25 -20.99
N VAL A 226 -13.49 8.60 -20.17
CA VAL A 226 -12.48 9.62 -20.48
C VAL A 226 -11.08 9.10 -20.10
N THR A 227 -10.05 9.62 -20.76
CA THR A 227 -8.65 9.26 -20.48
C THR A 227 -7.87 10.43 -19.91
N ILE A 228 -7.10 10.17 -18.85
CA ILE A 228 -6.17 11.11 -18.25
C ILE A 228 -4.75 10.63 -18.57
N SER A 229 -4.02 11.42 -19.35
CA SER A 229 -2.75 10.97 -19.94
C SER A 229 -1.56 11.00 -18.98
N ASN A 230 -1.56 11.89 -17.99
CA ASN A 230 -0.46 12.08 -17.04
C ASN A 230 -1.01 12.29 -15.63
N ASP A 231 -0.21 12.06 -14.60
CA ASP A 231 -0.59 12.41 -13.22
C ASP A 231 -0.45 13.94 -13.05
N GLY A 232 -1.46 14.65 -12.55
CA GLY A 232 -1.31 16.08 -12.31
C GLY A 232 -2.59 16.91 -12.37
N ILE A 233 -2.38 18.21 -12.61
CA ILE A 233 -3.46 19.16 -12.86
C ILE A 233 -3.84 19.07 -14.34
N HIS A 234 -5.12 18.89 -14.61
CA HIS A 234 -5.72 18.81 -15.93
C HIS A 234 -6.73 19.94 -16.13
N MET A 235 -6.95 20.31 -17.39
CA MET A 235 -7.99 21.26 -17.78
C MET A 235 -9.17 20.52 -18.41
N LEU A 236 -10.35 20.62 -17.80
CA LEU A 236 -11.61 20.23 -18.42
C LEU A 236 -12.22 21.43 -19.12
N LYS A 237 -12.51 21.30 -20.41
CA LYS A 237 -13.19 22.33 -21.21
C LYS A 237 -14.46 21.77 -21.84
N GLY A 238 -15.57 22.47 -21.65
CA GLY A 238 -16.85 22.19 -22.32
C GLY A 238 -17.13 23.23 -23.39
N VAL A 239 -17.54 22.80 -24.59
CA VAL A 239 -17.89 23.71 -25.70
C VAL A 239 -19.22 23.32 -26.34
N VAL A 240 -20.18 24.24 -26.37
CA VAL A 240 -21.52 24.02 -26.96
C VAL A 240 -21.52 24.43 -28.44
N ASN A 241 -21.09 23.52 -29.31
CA ASN A 241 -20.86 23.83 -30.74
C ASN A 241 -21.99 23.41 -31.68
N ASP A 242 -22.92 22.59 -31.21
CA ASP A 242 -23.99 22.04 -32.04
C ASP A 242 -25.30 22.03 -31.25
N LYS A 243 -26.41 21.66 -31.90
CA LYS A 243 -27.70 21.43 -31.24
C LYS A 243 -28.54 20.44 -32.01
N ASN A 244 -29.42 19.74 -31.30
CA ASN A 244 -30.48 18.96 -31.93
C ASN A 244 -31.29 19.87 -32.87
N LEU A 245 -31.71 19.37 -34.04
CA LEU A 245 -32.51 20.15 -35.00
C LEU A 245 -33.82 20.69 -34.41
N ARG A 246 -34.34 20.02 -33.38
CA ARG A 246 -35.55 20.44 -32.65
C ARG A 246 -35.26 21.42 -31.51
N SER A 247 -33.99 21.61 -31.14
CA SER A 247 -33.60 22.54 -30.10
C SER A 247 -33.71 23.99 -30.58
N ARG A 248 -34.25 24.84 -29.72
CA ARG A 248 -34.51 26.25 -30.00
C ARG A 248 -33.29 27.14 -29.76
N SER A 249 -32.28 26.68 -29.02
CA SER A 249 -31.08 27.47 -28.67
C SER A 249 -29.82 26.59 -28.59
N TYR A 250 -28.70 27.17 -28.17
CA TYR A 250 -27.47 26.49 -27.78
C TYR A 250 -27.23 26.62 -26.28
N THR A 251 -28.30 26.66 -25.48
CA THR A 251 -28.11 26.74 -24.03
C THR A 251 -27.57 25.40 -23.51
N ILE A 252 -26.98 25.40 -22.33
CA ILE A 252 -26.62 24.20 -21.59
C ILE A 252 -26.90 24.50 -20.14
N SER A 253 -27.41 23.51 -19.40
CA SER A 253 -27.66 23.65 -17.97
C SER A 253 -26.90 22.54 -17.24
N LEU A 254 -25.81 22.94 -16.59
CA LEU A 254 -24.89 22.05 -15.88
C LEU A 254 -24.96 22.33 -14.38
N THR A 255 -24.76 21.32 -13.56
CA THR A 255 -24.79 21.46 -12.10
C THR A 255 -23.50 20.98 -11.47
N ARG A 256 -23.02 19.79 -11.84
CA ARG A 256 -21.84 19.17 -11.25
C ARG A 256 -21.22 18.21 -12.23
N ILE A 257 -19.90 18.13 -12.23
CA ILE A 257 -19.14 17.14 -13.00
C ILE A 257 -18.27 16.36 -12.01
N TRP A 258 -18.22 15.03 -12.13
CA TRP A 258 -17.28 14.22 -11.37
C TRP A 258 -16.66 13.13 -12.23
N ILE A 259 -15.45 12.72 -11.87
CA ILE A 259 -14.63 11.73 -12.55
C ILE A 259 -14.21 10.70 -11.51
N LYS A 260 -14.40 9.41 -11.78
CA LYS A 260 -14.04 8.29 -10.88
C LYS A 260 -13.85 6.98 -11.61
#